data_AF-A0A420IGJ7-F1
#
_entry.id   AF-A0A420IGJ7-F1
#
_cell.length_a   1.000
_cell.length_b   1.000
_cell.length_c   1.000
_cell.angle_alpha   90.00
_cell.angle_beta   90.00
_cell.angle_gamma   90.00
#
_symmetry.space_group_name_H-M   'P 1'
#
loop_
_entity.id
_entity.type
_entity.pdbx_description
1 polymer ?
#
loop_
_entity_poly.entity_id
_entity_poly.type
_entity_poly.pdbx_seq_one_letter_code
_entity_poly.pdbx_strand_id
1 'polypeptide(L)'
;MFFGATESENNAALTLTSFSYEGILLKNLPVGLLYDLYQPPLPWPLSLGDGPLYEMHDTFINSVKEADFIRNGTAKGVISMSKEDSTQLWNSTLLNPPTLLKHVPLRLYVPSTPDTTTGLSSFTTVQTLVTPMTASQEVRSLGSALNFMLPSLFPNSRNAANAKPILHGAPIPFQTPLEELMREAAFADGWLHICIRILHE
;
A
#
# COMPACT_ATOMS: atom_id res chain seq x y z
N MET A 1 1.41 -7.25 46.62
CA MET A 1 2.47 -8.15 47.13
C MET A 1 2.30 -9.48 46.39
N PHE A 2 2.90 -9.58 45.20
CA PHE A 2 2.91 -10.81 44.41
C PHE A 2 4.36 -11.23 44.25
N PHE A 3 4.58 -12.51 44.47
CA PHE A 3 5.86 -13.17 44.69
C PHE A 3 6.77 -13.09 43.45
N GLY A 4 8.06 -12.83 43.71
CA GLY A 4 9.13 -12.99 42.73
C GLY A 4 9.42 -14.47 42.47
N ALA A 5 9.51 -14.82 41.19
CA ALA A 5 10.22 -15.98 40.70
C ALA A 5 11.37 -15.45 39.84
N THR A 6 12.56 -15.49 40.45
CA THR A 6 13.91 -15.63 39.89
C THR A 6 14.10 -15.41 38.39
N GLU A 7 14.82 -14.33 38.07
CA GLU A 7 15.58 -14.14 36.84
C GLU A 7 16.55 -15.32 36.63
N SER A 8 16.18 -16.24 35.74
CA SER A 8 17.13 -17.10 35.04
C SER A 8 16.48 -17.66 33.79
N GLU A 9 16.26 -16.82 32.79
CA GLU A 9 15.97 -17.30 31.44
C GLU A 9 16.98 -16.71 30.47
N ASN A 10 17.63 -17.63 29.75
CA ASN A 10 18.61 -17.39 28.71
C ASN A 10 18.23 -16.18 27.85
N ASN A 11 19.18 -15.26 27.74
CA ASN A 11 19.19 -14.21 26.72
C ASN A 11 19.49 -14.85 25.35
N ALA A 12 18.62 -15.78 24.92
CA ALA A 12 18.51 -16.12 23.51
C ALA A 12 17.92 -14.87 22.88
N ALA A 13 18.77 -14.02 22.29
CA ALA A 13 18.31 -12.97 21.40
C ALA A 13 17.30 -13.63 20.45
N LEU A 14 16.02 -13.26 20.58
CA LEU A 14 14.94 -13.81 19.78
C LEU A 14 15.33 -13.57 18.32
N THR A 15 15.91 -14.59 17.69
CA THR A 15 16.34 -14.57 16.31
C THR A 15 15.06 -14.78 15.51
N LEU A 16 14.46 -13.67 15.13
CA LEU A 16 13.17 -13.64 14.45
C LEU A 16 13.39 -13.65 12.95
N THR A 17 12.52 -14.38 12.26
CA THR A 17 12.61 -14.63 10.83
C THR A 17 12.12 -13.43 10.04
N SER A 18 12.92 -13.05 9.04
CA SER A 18 12.63 -12.02 8.06
C SER A 18 12.83 -12.56 6.64
N PHE A 19 12.16 -11.94 5.67
CA PHE A 19 12.30 -12.31 4.26
C PHE A 19 13.12 -11.27 3.52
N SER A 20 14.05 -11.76 2.70
CA SER A 20 14.84 -10.94 1.79
C SER A 20 14.75 -11.47 0.36
N TYR A 21 14.94 -10.58 -0.60
CA TYR A 21 15.05 -10.90 -2.02
C TYR A 21 16.31 -10.22 -2.54
N GLU A 22 17.23 -11.00 -3.12
CA GLU A 22 18.54 -10.51 -3.62
C GLU A 22 19.31 -9.67 -2.59
N GLY A 23 19.27 -10.08 -1.31
CA GLY A 23 19.94 -9.38 -0.21
C GLY A 23 19.19 -8.16 0.34
N ILE A 24 18.04 -7.80 -0.22
CA ILE A 24 17.17 -6.71 0.28
C ILE A 24 16.12 -7.26 1.22
N LEU A 25 16.09 -6.74 2.45
CA LEU A 25 15.00 -6.97 3.39
C LEU A 25 13.67 -6.46 2.83
N LEU A 26 12.68 -7.34 2.73
CA LEU A 26 11.36 -6.97 2.27
C LEU A 26 10.64 -6.14 3.35
N LYS A 27 10.09 -4.99 2.93
CA LYS A 27 9.30 -4.12 3.80
C LYS A 27 7.95 -4.79 4.12
N ASN A 28 7.34 -4.41 5.25
CA ASN A 28 5.99 -4.83 5.62
C ASN A 28 4.92 -4.16 4.71
N LEU A 29 4.83 -4.64 3.48
CA LEU A 29 3.88 -4.23 2.44
C LEU A 29 3.16 -5.47 1.90
N PRO A 30 1.99 -5.30 1.26
CA PRO A 30 1.28 -6.42 0.66
C PRO A 30 2.16 -7.21 -0.31
N VAL A 31 2.09 -8.55 -0.25
CA VAL A 31 2.94 -9.44 -1.07
C VAL A 31 2.79 -9.19 -2.57
N GLY A 32 1.56 -8.95 -3.04
CA GLY A 32 1.29 -8.61 -4.44
C GLY A 32 1.93 -7.28 -4.86
N LEU A 33 1.92 -6.28 -3.97
CA LEU A 33 2.61 -5.02 -4.21
C LEU A 33 4.12 -5.21 -4.27
N LEU A 34 4.71 -6.01 -3.38
CA LEU A 34 6.14 -6.28 -3.40
C LEU A 34 6.54 -7.01 -4.70
N TYR A 35 5.73 -7.96 -5.18
CA TYR A 35 5.92 -8.59 -6.48
C TYR A 35 5.83 -7.57 -7.63
N ASP A 36 4.83 -6.69 -7.57
CA ASP A 36 4.66 -5.55 -8.47
C ASP A 36 5.79 -4.51 -8.32
N LEU A 37 6.62 -4.51 -7.28
CA LEU A 37 7.75 -3.60 -7.21
C LEU A 37 9.01 -4.25 -7.78
N TYR A 38 9.32 -5.46 -7.34
CA TYR A 38 10.60 -6.12 -7.62
C TYR A 38 10.62 -6.96 -8.90
N GLN A 39 9.48 -7.39 -9.44
CA GLN A 39 9.38 -8.28 -10.61
C GLN A 39 10.32 -9.49 -10.56
N PRO A 40 10.29 -10.27 -9.47
CA PRO A 40 11.12 -11.45 -9.36
C PRO A 40 10.71 -12.51 -10.40
N PRO A 41 11.62 -13.38 -10.85
CA PRO A 41 11.26 -14.53 -11.65
C PRO A 41 10.36 -15.48 -10.84
N LEU A 42 9.50 -16.24 -11.52
CA LEU A 42 8.69 -17.27 -10.88
C LEU A 42 9.42 -18.62 -10.91
N PRO A 43 9.40 -19.39 -9.80
CA PRO A 43 8.88 -19.03 -8.48
C PRO A 43 9.78 -17.98 -7.78
N TRP A 44 9.18 -17.05 -7.02
CA TRP A 44 9.90 -15.96 -6.36
C TRP A 44 10.91 -16.50 -5.33
N PRO A 45 12.23 -16.34 -5.54
CA PRO A 45 13.23 -16.90 -4.62
C PRO A 45 13.43 -16.00 -3.40
N LEU A 46 12.73 -16.30 -2.31
CA LEU A 46 12.88 -15.61 -1.03
C LEU A 46 13.95 -16.27 -0.15
N SER A 47 14.79 -15.45 0.48
CA SER A 47 15.77 -15.88 1.47
C SER A 47 15.31 -15.54 2.88
N LEU A 48 15.33 -16.53 3.76
CA LEU A 48 15.06 -16.36 5.19
C LEU A 48 16.32 -15.84 5.88
N GLY A 49 16.17 -14.82 6.73
CA GLY A 49 17.27 -14.29 7.53
C GLY A 49 16.82 -13.72 8.86
N ASP A 50 17.77 -13.29 9.67
CA ASP A 50 17.53 -12.70 10.99
C ASP A 50 17.44 -11.18 10.88
N GLY A 51 16.21 -10.68 10.79
CA GLY A 51 15.92 -9.26 10.53
C GLY A 51 15.17 -8.58 11.68
N PRO A 52 14.95 -7.25 11.59
CA PRO A 52 14.22 -6.51 12.62
C PRO A 52 12.77 -6.98 12.74
N LEU A 53 12.24 -6.96 13.97
CA LEU A 53 10.84 -7.26 14.23
C LEU A 53 9.96 -6.18 13.59
N TYR A 54 9.13 -6.58 12.63
CA TYR A 54 7.98 -5.78 12.25
C TYR A 54 6.79 -6.17 13.12
N GLU A 55 6.25 -5.22 13.87
CA GLU A 55 4.92 -5.38 14.47
C GLU A 55 3.87 -5.29 13.35
N MET A 56 3.68 -6.42 12.67
CA MET A 56 2.83 -6.53 11.48
C MET A 56 1.40 -6.09 11.77
N HIS A 57 0.89 -6.50 12.93
CA HIS A 57 -0.44 -6.13 13.40
C HIS A 57 -0.58 -4.62 13.54
N ASP A 58 0.32 -3.96 14.27
CA ASP A 58 0.19 -2.53 14.56
C ASP A 58 0.41 -1.68 13.31
N THR A 59 1.34 -2.08 12.45
CA THR A 59 1.54 -1.44 11.13
C THR A 59 0.27 -1.54 10.28
N PHE A 60 -0.33 -2.73 10.22
CA PHE A 60 -1.57 -2.97 9.46
C PHE A 60 -2.72 -2.12 10.01
N ILE A 61 -2.94 -2.15 11.33
CA ILE A 61 -4.00 -1.37 11.99
C ILE A 61 -3.80 0.14 11.79
N ASN A 62 -2.56 0.61 11.83
CA ASN A 62 -2.26 2.01 11.53
C ASN A 62 -2.59 2.37 10.08
N SER A 63 -2.28 1.48 9.11
CA SER A 63 -2.63 1.67 7.70
C SER A 63 -4.15 1.75 7.49
N VAL A 64 -4.92 0.86 8.14
CA VAL A 64 -6.40 0.86 8.10
C VAL A 64 -6.98 2.14 8.67
N LYS A 65 -6.47 2.60 9.82
CA LYS A 65 -6.91 3.87 10.45
C LYS A 65 -6.63 5.06 9.54
N GLU A 66 -5.45 5.10 8.91
CA GLU A 66 -5.09 6.19 8.01
C GLU A 66 -5.99 6.22 6.77
N ALA A 67 -6.25 5.06 6.15
CA ALA A 67 -7.20 4.96 5.03
C ALA A 67 -8.59 5.44 5.43
N ASP A 68 -9.08 5.05 6.60
CA ASP A 68 -10.41 5.46 7.09
C ASP A 68 -10.48 6.96 7.37
N PHE A 69 -9.41 7.52 7.93
CA PHE A 69 -9.30 8.96 8.12
C PHE A 69 -9.32 9.72 6.79
N ILE A 70 -8.66 9.22 5.74
CA ILE A 70 -8.65 9.86 4.42
C ILE A 70 -10.05 9.82 3.79
N ARG A 71 -10.74 8.68 3.87
CA ARG A 71 -12.11 8.50 3.34
C ARG A 71 -13.12 9.41 4.02
N ASN A 72 -13.10 9.43 5.36
CA ASN A 72 -14.21 9.98 6.17
C ASN A 72 -13.83 11.27 6.92
N GLY A 73 -12.55 11.60 7.03
CA GLY A 73 -12.01 12.65 7.92
C GLY A 73 -12.00 12.25 9.39
N THR A 74 -12.28 10.97 9.70
CA THR A 74 -12.21 10.41 11.04
C THR A 74 -11.92 8.92 10.93
N ALA A 75 -11.10 8.39 11.85
CA ALA A 75 -10.86 6.96 11.98
C ALA A 75 -11.67 6.34 13.14
N LYS A 76 -12.65 7.08 13.70
CA LYS A 76 -13.42 6.64 14.87
C LYS A 76 -14.11 5.31 14.62
N GLY A 77 -14.64 5.07 13.42
CA GLY A 77 -15.30 3.82 13.06
C GLY A 77 -14.40 2.61 13.29
N VAL A 78 -13.15 2.68 12.81
CA VAL A 78 -12.12 1.63 13.02
C VAL A 78 -11.61 1.60 14.46
N ILE A 79 -11.45 2.76 15.11
CA ILE A 79 -10.86 2.87 16.47
C ILE A 79 -11.85 2.41 17.56
N SER A 80 -13.15 2.55 17.34
CA SER A 80 -14.20 2.20 18.32
C SER A 80 -14.73 0.78 18.19
N MET A 81 -14.14 -0.06 17.33
CA MET A 81 -14.63 -1.42 17.13
C MET A 81 -14.23 -2.32 18.29
N SER A 82 -15.15 -3.23 18.64
CA SER A 82 -14.83 -4.33 19.55
C SER A 82 -13.93 -5.38 18.87
N LYS A 83 -13.36 -6.28 19.67
CA LYS A 83 -12.53 -7.39 19.17
C LYS A 83 -13.36 -8.37 18.33
N GLU A 84 -14.62 -8.63 18.69
CA GLU A 84 -15.59 -9.40 17.90
C GLU A 84 -15.96 -8.72 16.57
N ASP A 85 -16.10 -7.39 16.54
CA ASP A 85 -16.45 -6.67 15.30
C ASP A 85 -15.29 -6.62 14.31
N SER A 86 -14.04 -6.66 14.81
CA SER A 86 -12.82 -6.60 14.01
C SER A 86 -12.67 -7.80 13.05
N THR A 87 -13.17 -8.99 13.41
CA THR A 87 -13.16 -10.19 12.54
C THR A 87 -14.30 -10.20 11.51
N GLN A 88 -15.44 -9.58 11.82
CA GLN A 88 -16.55 -9.43 10.86
C GLN A 88 -16.31 -8.29 9.85
N LEU A 89 -15.59 -7.26 10.25
CA LEU A 89 -15.27 -6.08 9.44
C LEU A 89 -14.45 -6.39 8.17
N TRP A 90 -13.61 -7.43 8.19
CA TRP A 90 -12.82 -7.88 7.04
C TRP A 90 -13.69 -8.18 5.81
N ASN A 91 -14.96 -8.54 6.01
CA ASN A 91 -15.76 -9.16 4.96
C ASN A 91 -16.77 -8.22 4.25
N SER A 92 -17.06 -7.00 4.71
CA SER A 92 -18.19 -6.27 4.08
C SER A 92 -18.29 -4.74 4.18
N THR A 93 -17.63 -4.04 5.11
CA THR A 93 -18.10 -2.68 5.47
C THR A 93 -17.07 -1.54 5.36
N LEU A 94 -15.76 -1.79 5.36
CA LEU A 94 -14.76 -0.69 5.34
C LEU A 94 -14.61 0.03 4.00
N LEU A 95 -14.74 -0.71 2.89
CA LEU A 95 -14.50 -0.18 1.54
C LEU A 95 -15.75 0.49 0.94
N ASN A 96 -16.91 0.32 1.56
CA ASN A 96 -18.18 0.87 1.10
C ASN A 96 -18.90 1.67 2.19
N PRO A 97 -18.35 2.82 2.62
CA PRO A 97 -19.04 3.66 3.59
C PRO A 97 -20.34 4.22 2.98
N PRO A 98 -21.42 4.34 3.78
CA PRO A 98 -22.68 4.96 3.33
C PRO A 98 -22.56 6.48 3.11
N THR A 99 -21.44 7.08 3.54
CA THR A 99 -21.14 8.50 3.38
C THR A 99 -20.28 8.76 2.14
N LEU A 100 -20.50 9.90 1.49
CA LEU A 100 -19.66 10.37 0.39
C LEU A 100 -18.19 10.46 0.82
N LEU A 101 -17.31 9.95 -0.02
CA LEU A 101 -15.87 9.98 0.23
C LEU A 101 -15.35 11.42 0.19
N LYS A 102 -14.54 11.80 1.18
CA LYS A 102 -13.79 13.06 1.15
C LYS A 102 -12.61 12.95 0.19
N HIS A 103 -11.81 11.92 0.37
CA HIS A 103 -10.65 11.62 -0.48
C HIS A 103 -10.51 10.11 -0.68
N VAL A 104 -9.83 9.74 -1.76
CA VAL A 104 -9.48 8.35 -2.06
C VAL A 104 -8.12 8.02 -1.44
N PRO A 105 -8.01 6.98 -0.59
CA PRO A 105 -6.72 6.48 -0.10
C PRO A 105 -5.91 5.89 -1.25
N LEU A 106 -4.90 6.64 -1.69
CA LEU A 106 -4.09 6.32 -2.85
C LEU A 106 -2.60 6.54 -2.53
N ARG A 107 -1.79 5.51 -2.80
CA ARG A 107 -0.33 5.55 -2.74
C ARG A 107 0.24 5.12 -4.09
N LEU A 108 1.08 5.97 -4.67
CA LEU A 108 1.82 5.68 -5.89
C LEU A 108 3.25 5.30 -5.53
N TYR A 109 3.73 4.19 -6.06
CA TYR A 109 5.09 3.72 -5.85
C TYR A 109 5.88 3.91 -7.14
N VAL A 110 6.80 4.87 -7.11
CA VAL A 110 7.63 5.22 -8.28
C VAL A 110 9.00 4.58 -8.10
N PRO A 111 9.47 3.75 -9.04
CA PRO A 111 10.84 3.24 -9.06
C PRO A 111 11.81 4.40 -9.09
N SER A 112 12.76 4.39 -8.16
CA SER A 112 13.90 5.28 -8.14
C SER A 112 15.09 4.56 -8.74
N THR A 113 16.08 5.31 -9.23
CA THR A 113 17.32 4.71 -9.77
C THR A 113 17.90 3.71 -8.78
N PRO A 114 18.31 2.51 -9.24
CA PRO A 114 18.85 1.48 -8.38
C PRO A 114 20.04 2.04 -7.59
N ASP A 115 20.05 1.73 -6.30
CA ASP A 115 21.14 2.15 -5.44
C ASP A 115 22.41 1.42 -5.87
N THR A 116 23.47 2.17 -6.20
CA THR A 116 24.75 1.63 -6.69
C THR A 116 25.40 0.68 -5.69
N THR A 117 24.98 0.73 -4.43
CA THR A 117 25.50 -0.07 -3.33
C THR A 117 24.81 -1.44 -3.19
N THR A 118 23.54 -1.57 -3.58
CA THR A 118 22.74 -2.80 -3.39
C THR A 118 22.27 -3.43 -4.71
N GLY A 119 22.38 -2.71 -5.84
CA GLY A 119 22.09 -3.23 -7.18
C GLY A 119 20.60 -3.38 -7.52
N LEU A 120 19.69 -3.11 -6.59
CA LEU A 120 18.23 -3.20 -6.80
C LEU A 120 17.53 -1.84 -6.76
N SER A 121 16.39 -1.78 -7.44
CA SER A 121 15.54 -0.60 -7.53
C SER A 121 15.01 -0.23 -6.14
N SER A 122 15.40 0.94 -5.65
CA SER A 122 14.66 1.60 -4.57
C SER A 122 13.35 2.17 -5.15
N PHE A 123 12.43 2.59 -4.28
CA PHE A 123 11.20 3.23 -4.71
C PHE A 123 10.82 4.35 -3.75
N THR A 124 10.18 5.37 -4.30
CA THR A 124 9.60 6.48 -3.57
C THR A 124 8.09 6.33 -3.55
N THR A 125 7.50 6.48 -2.36
CA THR A 125 6.04 6.52 -2.19
C THR A 125 5.55 7.96 -2.29
N VAL A 126 4.61 8.21 -3.18
CA VAL A 126 3.92 9.48 -3.36
C VAL A 126 2.49 9.35 -2.88
N GLN A 127 2.10 10.22 -1.96
CA GLN A 127 0.77 10.26 -1.36
C GLN A 127 0.30 11.71 -1.34
N THR A 128 -0.93 11.96 -1.80
CA THR A 128 -1.56 13.28 -1.79
C THR A 128 -3.06 13.09 -1.59
N LEU A 129 -3.74 14.09 -1.03
CA LEU A 129 -5.19 14.07 -0.89
C LEU A 129 -5.85 14.24 -2.27
N VAL A 130 -6.54 13.19 -2.73
CA VAL A 130 -7.23 13.18 -4.03
C VAL A 130 -8.73 13.04 -3.80
N THR A 131 -9.51 14.05 -4.18
CA THR A 131 -10.98 13.99 -4.10
C THR A 131 -11.57 13.03 -5.16
N PRO A 132 -12.72 12.39 -4.91
CA PRO A 132 -13.37 11.51 -5.90
C PRO A 132 -13.93 12.27 -7.12
N MET A 133 -14.17 13.58 -6.97
CA MET A 133 -14.62 14.48 -8.05
C MET A 133 -13.51 15.47 -8.43
N THR A 134 -13.49 15.88 -9.69
CA THR A 134 -12.64 16.98 -10.20
C THR A 134 -13.18 18.34 -9.75
N ALA A 135 -12.42 19.41 -10.02
CA ALA A 135 -12.90 20.78 -9.80
C ALA A 135 -14.16 21.11 -10.65
N SER A 136 -14.32 20.47 -11.81
CA SER A 136 -15.51 20.57 -12.68
C SER A 136 -16.71 19.75 -12.20
N GLN A 137 -16.63 19.10 -11.02
CA GLN A 137 -17.66 18.18 -10.50
C GLN A 137 -17.90 16.93 -11.37
N GLU A 138 -16.87 16.51 -12.11
CA GLU A 138 -16.89 15.27 -12.87
C GLU A 138 -16.22 14.15 -12.07
N VAL A 139 -16.63 12.90 -12.33
CA VAL A 139 -16.01 11.72 -11.71
C VAL A 139 -14.52 11.71 -12.04
N ARG A 140 -13.68 11.68 -11.02
CA ARG A 140 -12.23 11.64 -11.20
C ARG A 140 -11.81 10.27 -11.71
N SER A 141 -11.13 10.25 -12.86
CA SER A 141 -10.49 9.04 -13.39
C SER A 141 -9.08 8.85 -12.84
N LEU A 142 -8.57 7.62 -12.88
CA LEU A 142 -7.19 7.32 -12.52
C LEU A 142 -6.19 8.21 -13.27
N GLY A 143 -6.35 8.38 -14.58
CA GLY A 143 -5.43 9.15 -15.39
C GLY A 143 -5.39 10.63 -15.03
N SER A 144 -6.52 11.21 -14.63
CA SER A 144 -6.54 12.58 -14.09
C SER A 144 -5.89 12.69 -12.71
N ALA A 145 -6.01 11.65 -11.87
CA ALA A 145 -5.32 11.58 -10.59
C ALA A 145 -3.79 11.43 -10.76
N LEU A 146 -3.35 10.59 -11.70
CA LEU A 146 -1.93 10.43 -12.05
C LEU A 146 -1.33 11.71 -12.61
N ASN A 147 -2.05 12.41 -13.50
CA ASN A 147 -1.62 13.72 -14.00
C ASN A 147 -1.50 14.75 -12.88
N PHE A 148 -2.42 14.74 -11.91
CA PHE A 148 -2.36 15.63 -10.75
C PHE A 148 -1.18 15.32 -9.81
N MET A 149 -0.92 14.04 -9.50
CA MET A 149 0.11 13.63 -8.54
C MET A 149 1.52 13.57 -9.14
N LEU A 150 1.63 13.20 -10.42
CA LEU A 150 2.89 12.95 -11.12
C LEU A 150 2.85 13.58 -12.54
N PRO A 151 2.69 14.91 -12.66
CA PRO A 151 2.44 15.58 -13.94
C PRO A 151 3.57 15.40 -14.96
N SER A 152 4.83 15.26 -14.51
CA SER A 152 5.98 15.02 -15.38
C SER A 152 5.96 13.65 -16.04
N LEU A 153 5.45 12.63 -15.34
CA LEU A 153 5.38 11.25 -15.83
C LEU A 153 4.09 10.96 -16.59
N PHE A 154 3.00 11.66 -16.23
CA PHE A 154 1.68 11.52 -16.82
C PHE A 154 1.14 12.87 -17.32
N PRO A 155 1.77 13.51 -18.31
CA PRO A 155 1.33 14.82 -18.81
C PRO A 155 -0.05 14.76 -19.52
N ASN A 156 -0.44 13.57 -20.00
CA ASN A 156 -1.74 13.33 -20.61
C ASN A 156 -2.54 12.32 -19.76
N SER A 157 -3.72 12.71 -19.31
CA SER A 157 -4.60 11.87 -18.48
C SER A 157 -5.26 10.71 -19.23
N ARG A 158 -5.10 10.63 -20.55
CA ARG A 158 -5.67 9.55 -21.37
C ARG A 158 -4.68 8.44 -21.69
N ASN A 159 -3.38 8.74 -21.68
CA ASN A 159 -2.33 7.78 -22.00
C ASN A 159 -0.96 8.32 -21.53
N ALA A 160 -0.04 7.42 -21.20
CA ALA A 160 1.37 7.73 -21.07
C ALA A 160 2.21 6.77 -21.91
N ALA A 161 3.13 7.34 -22.71
CA ALA A 161 4.03 6.55 -23.55
C ALA A 161 5.08 5.80 -22.70
N ASN A 162 5.57 6.43 -21.63
CA ASN A 162 6.78 6.00 -20.93
C ASN A 162 6.49 5.38 -19.54
N ALA A 163 5.22 5.27 -19.14
CA ALA A 163 4.88 4.65 -17.86
C ALA A 163 3.48 4.06 -17.84
N LYS A 164 3.28 3.03 -17.01
CA LYS A 164 1.99 2.39 -16.79
C LYS A 164 1.69 2.23 -15.29
N PRO A 165 0.48 2.52 -14.83
CA PRO A 165 0.04 2.18 -13.49
C PRO A 165 -0.30 0.68 -13.42
N ILE A 166 0.26 -0.03 -12.44
CA ILE A 166 0.02 -1.45 -12.16
C ILE A 166 -0.64 -1.58 -10.78
N LEU A 167 -1.67 -2.42 -10.70
CA LEU A 167 -2.33 -2.81 -9.45
C LEU A 167 -2.69 -4.30 -9.53
N HIS A 168 -2.36 -5.06 -8.50
CA HIS A 168 -2.56 -6.52 -8.44
C HIS A 168 -1.99 -7.26 -9.66
N GLY A 169 -0.80 -6.86 -10.12
CA GLY A 169 -0.13 -7.49 -11.27
C GLY A 169 -0.64 -7.09 -12.65
N ALA A 170 -1.65 -6.23 -12.75
CA ALA A 170 -2.26 -5.84 -14.02
C ALA A 170 -2.19 -4.33 -14.28
N PRO A 171 -2.00 -3.90 -15.55
CA PRO A 171 -2.09 -2.50 -15.90
C PRO A 171 -3.53 -1.98 -15.79
N ILE A 172 -3.68 -0.78 -15.23
CA ILE A 172 -4.99 -0.16 -15.02
C ILE A 172 -5.29 0.82 -16.17
N PRO A 173 -6.48 0.76 -16.79
CA PRO A 173 -6.90 1.77 -17.76
C PRO A 173 -6.96 3.17 -17.14
N PHE A 174 -6.52 4.19 -17.90
CA PHE A 174 -6.49 5.57 -17.41
C PHE A 174 -7.89 6.15 -17.14
N GLN A 175 -8.92 5.61 -17.78
CA GLN A 175 -10.29 6.12 -17.73
C GLN A 175 -11.08 5.55 -16.56
N THR A 176 -10.51 4.55 -15.86
CA THR A 176 -11.17 3.90 -14.73
C THR A 176 -11.56 4.93 -13.66
N PRO A 177 -12.84 4.98 -13.26
CA PRO A 177 -13.29 5.83 -12.15
C PRO A 177 -12.53 5.50 -10.87
N LEU A 178 -11.93 6.51 -10.24
CA LEU A 178 -11.01 6.31 -9.13
C LEU A 178 -11.72 5.75 -7.88
N GLU A 179 -12.97 6.18 -7.65
CA GLU A 179 -13.79 5.69 -6.55
C GLU A 179 -14.18 4.21 -6.73
N GLU A 180 -14.59 3.82 -7.95
CA GLU A 180 -14.91 2.41 -8.25
C GLU A 180 -13.66 1.54 -8.12
N LEU A 181 -12.52 2.01 -8.63
CA LEU A 181 -11.25 1.31 -8.48
C LEU A 181 -10.92 1.06 -7.00
N MET A 182 -11.13 2.05 -6.13
CA MET A 182 -10.93 1.90 -4.69
C MET A 182 -11.87 0.86 -4.08
N ARG A 183 -13.14 0.87 -4.46
CA ARG A 183 -14.14 -0.07 -3.91
C ARG A 183 -13.84 -1.52 -4.27
N GLU A 184 -13.38 -1.76 -5.50
CA GLU A 184 -13.22 -3.11 -6.04
C GLU A 184 -11.79 -3.68 -5.92
N ALA A 185 -10.77 -2.82 -5.83
CA ALA A 185 -9.38 -3.25 -5.93
C ALA A 185 -8.46 -2.68 -4.84
N ALA A 186 -8.98 -2.01 -3.81
CA ALA A 186 -8.17 -1.68 -2.65
C ALA A 186 -7.61 -2.94 -1.99
N PHE A 187 -6.41 -2.81 -1.44
CA PHE A 187 -5.85 -3.83 -0.59
C PHE A 187 -6.63 -3.91 0.73
N ALA A 188 -6.39 -5.01 1.44
CA ALA A 188 -6.91 -5.31 2.77
C ALA A 188 -6.83 -4.16 3.79
N ASP A 189 -5.82 -3.30 3.66
CA ASP A 189 -5.60 -2.16 4.54
C ASP A 189 -6.39 -0.90 4.12
N GLY A 190 -7.22 -1.00 3.08
CA GLY A 190 -8.08 0.07 2.60
C GLY A 190 -7.42 1.04 1.61
N TRP A 191 -6.22 0.72 1.13
CA TRP A 191 -5.45 1.57 0.21
C TRP A 191 -5.42 1.02 -1.21
N LEU A 192 -5.47 1.94 -2.18
CA LEU A 192 -4.97 1.67 -3.53
C LEU A 192 -3.45 1.83 -3.54
N HIS A 193 -2.73 0.71 -3.54
CA HIS A 193 -1.28 0.68 -3.73
C HIS A 193 -0.95 0.45 -5.20
N ILE A 194 -0.63 1.51 -5.93
CA ILE A 194 -0.38 1.46 -7.37
C ILE A 194 1.12 1.56 -7.64
N CYS A 195 1.70 0.54 -8.26
CA CYS A 195 3.07 0.59 -8.74
C CYS A 195 3.13 1.30 -10.09
N ILE A 196 4.08 2.24 -10.26
CA ILE A 196 4.34 2.86 -11.54
C ILE A 196 5.46 2.10 -12.23
N ARG A 197 5.16 1.52 -13.39
CA ARG A 197 6.18 0.92 -14.26
C ARG A 197 6.67 1.93 -15.26
N ILE A 198 7.97 2.21 -15.24
CA ILE A 198 8.63 2.96 -16.32
C ILE A 198 8.85 1.99 -17.48
N LEU A 199 8.45 2.40 -18.68
CA LEU A 199 8.70 1.65 -19.91
C LEU A 199 9.99 2.19 -20.50
N HIS A 200 11.02 1.34 -20.55
CA HIS A 200 12.22 1.60 -21.33
C HIS A 200 12.00 1.06 -22.74
N GLU A 201 12.27 1.87 -23.76
CA GLU A 201 12.44 1.41 -25.15
C GLU A 201 13.69 0.55 -25.29
#